data_AF-A0A1E3VZ89-F1
#
_entry.id   AF-A0A1E3VZ89-F1
#
_cell.length_a   1.000
_cell.length_b   1.000
_cell.length_c   1.000
_cell.angle_alpha   90.00
_cell.angle_beta   90.00
_cell.angle_gamma   90.00
#
_symmetry.space_group_name_H-M   'P 1'
#
loop_
_entity.id
_entity.type
_entity.pdbx_description
1 polymer ?
#
loop_
_entity_poly.entity_id
_entity_poly.type
_entity_poly.pdbx_seq_one_letter_code
_entity_poly.pdbx_strand_id
1 'polypeptide(L)'
;MLVPLIGTPAEAADQATDRRSSMTTVAAEELNQRSKQPATGQNGGLSERGVRNMVYYAFSLIPDEVKGPDGKMVPVDKADPNKFVIPEDDARRVIRAATRSAYADVCGLPNLAQANYEAMLTKEKAQQSWSREQLLMIEALHLFAVSFFTGNASFSTEPDSDSAEGEGAAAQASGEPSEVHKAPPPPKCPPEQRQRVESAINAYVASAGAQ
;
A
#
# COMPACT_ATOMS: atom_id res chain seq x y z
N MET A 1 13.22 67.85 -26.99
CA MET A 1 14.27 66.82 -27.12
C MET A 1 14.20 65.91 -25.90
N LEU A 2 14.48 64.62 -26.10
CA LEU A 2 14.87 63.58 -25.13
C LEU A 2 14.00 63.27 -23.88
N VAL A 3 14.11 61.99 -23.51
CA VAL A 3 13.51 61.12 -22.46
C VAL A 3 14.50 59.91 -22.37
N PRO A 4 14.54 58.96 -21.39
CA PRO A 4 14.01 58.83 -20.01
C PRO A 4 15.16 58.94 -18.96
N LEU A 5 15.08 58.53 -17.66
CA LEU A 5 15.17 57.17 -17.04
C LEU A 5 15.42 57.35 -15.51
N ILE A 6 15.22 56.43 -14.53
CA ILE A 6 14.58 55.09 -14.36
C ILE A 6 13.94 55.07 -12.93
N GLY A 7 13.19 54.01 -12.55
CA GLY A 7 13.23 53.50 -11.16
C GLY A 7 11.93 52.94 -10.55
N THR A 8 11.71 51.63 -10.64
CA THR A 8 10.74 50.86 -9.82
C THR A 8 11.46 49.69 -9.11
N PRO A 9 10.84 49.07 -8.08
CA PRO A 9 9.99 47.90 -8.29
C PRO A 9 8.61 48.05 -7.61
N ALA A 10 7.49 47.52 -8.11
CA ALA A 10 7.20 46.24 -8.79
C ALA A 10 6.76 45.12 -7.81
N GLU A 11 5.44 45.08 -7.65
CA GLU A 11 4.56 44.05 -7.11
C GLU A 11 4.97 42.60 -7.45
N ALA A 12 5.05 41.73 -6.42
CA ALA A 12 5.38 40.31 -6.57
C ALA A 12 4.84 39.46 -5.39
N ALA A 13 3.55 39.11 -5.42
CA ALA A 13 2.93 38.27 -4.38
C ALA A 13 1.94 37.20 -4.91
N ASP A 14 1.19 37.50 -5.96
CA ASP A 14 -0.11 36.85 -6.18
C ASP A 14 -0.10 35.49 -6.93
N GLN A 15 1.04 35.04 -7.46
CA GLN A 15 1.11 33.79 -8.26
C GLN A 15 1.40 32.51 -7.45
N ALA A 16 1.73 32.62 -6.15
CA ALA A 16 2.07 31.46 -5.31
C ALA A 16 0.85 30.71 -4.76
N THR A 17 -0.29 31.40 -4.60
CA THR A 17 -1.50 30.89 -3.93
C THR A 17 -2.30 29.97 -4.85
N ASP A 18 -2.57 30.41 -6.08
CA ASP A 18 -3.45 29.73 -7.04
C ASP A 18 -2.93 28.34 -7.45
N ARG A 19 -1.61 28.20 -7.66
CA ARG A 19 -0.96 26.91 -7.93
C ARG A 19 -1.03 25.91 -6.77
N ARG A 20 -1.25 26.36 -5.53
CA ARG A 20 -1.51 25.46 -4.38
C ARG A 20 -2.98 25.04 -4.30
N SER A 21 -3.91 25.97 -4.56
CA SER A 21 -5.34 25.66 -4.62
C SER A 21 -5.64 24.59 -5.68
N SER A 22 -5.15 24.80 -6.92
CA SER A 22 -5.36 23.87 -8.05
C SER A 22 -4.77 22.47 -7.83
N MET A 23 -3.61 22.32 -7.19
CA MET A 23 -3.09 20.99 -6.83
C MET A 23 -3.92 20.31 -5.73
N THR A 24 -4.48 21.09 -4.81
CA THR A 24 -5.26 20.55 -3.68
C THR A 24 -6.66 20.11 -4.12
N THR A 25 -7.30 20.85 -5.04
CA THR A 25 -8.58 20.45 -5.64
C THR A 25 -8.43 19.19 -6.50
N VAL A 26 -7.42 19.11 -7.38
CA VAL A 26 -7.16 17.91 -8.20
C VAL A 26 -6.96 16.66 -7.34
N ALA A 27 -6.18 16.74 -6.25
CA ALA A 27 -5.99 15.62 -5.34
C ALA A 27 -7.28 15.22 -4.58
N ALA A 28 -8.11 16.20 -4.20
CA ALA A 28 -9.39 15.95 -3.55
C ALA A 28 -10.43 15.36 -4.51
N GLU A 29 -10.37 15.70 -5.80
CA GLU A 29 -11.31 15.26 -6.83
C GLU A 29 -10.99 13.86 -7.35
N GLU A 30 -9.72 13.53 -7.56
CA GLU A 30 -9.24 12.14 -7.79
C GLU A 30 -9.77 11.16 -6.73
N LEU A 31 -9.69 11.52 -5.44
CA LEU A 31 -10.21 10.72 -4.33
C LEU A 31 -11.74 10.67 -4.29
N ASN A 32 -12.43 11.71 -4.78
CA ASN A 32 -13.89 11.79 -4.88
C ASN A 32 -14.44 10.97 -6.06
N GLN A 33 -13.66 10.77 -7.12
CA GLN A 33 -14.00 9.85 -8.21
C GLN A 33 -13.78 8.40 -7.76
N ARG A 34 -12.60 8.07 -7.22
CA ARG A 34 -12.24 6.72 -6.74
C ARG A 34 -13.14 6.19 -5.62
N SER A 35 -13.80 7.06 -4.85
CA SER A 35 -14.73 6.66 -3.78
C SER A 35 -16.18 6.46 -4.25
N LYS A 36 -16.53 6.82 -5.49
CA LYS A 36 -17.88 6.71 -6.06
C LYS A 36 -18.06 5.59 -7.09
N GLN A 37 -16.96 4.98 -7.52
CA GLN A 37 -16.97 4.02 -8.62
C GLN A 37 -17.36 2.62 -8.10
N PRO A 38 -18.42 1.98 -8.65
CA PRO A 38 -18.79 0.62 -8.28
C PRO A 38 -17.72 -0.39 -8.72
N ALA A 39 -17.73 -1.58 -8.11
CA ALA A 39 -16.71 -2.61 -8.33
C ALA A 39 -16.86 -3.36 -9.67
N THR A 40 -16.64 -2.65 -10.77
CA THR A 40 -16.37 -3.19 -12.11
C THR A 40 -14.97 -2.75 -12.55
N GLY A 41 -14.24 -3.65 -13.22
CA GLY A 41 -12.78 -3.57 -13.35
C GLY A 41 -12.19 -2.35 -14.05
N GLN A 42 -10.90 -2.11 -13.76
CA GLN A 42 -10.01 -1.15 -14.41
C GLN A 42 -10.41 0.35 -14.32
N ASN A 43 -10.01 1.01 -13.22
CA ASN A 43 -8.82 1.89 -13.20
C ASN A 43 -8.64 2.52 -11.80
N GLY A 44 -7.39 2.64 -11.32
CA GLY A 44 -7.06 3.35 -10.05
C GLY A 44 -6.45 2.50 -8.91
N GLY A 45 -6.23 1.20 -9.12
CA GLY A 45 -5.46 0.31 -8.23
C GLY A 45 -4.18 -0.21 -8.90
N LEU A 46 -3.41 -1.04 -8.18
CA LEU A 46 -2.19 -1.70 -8.71
C LEU A 46 -2.49 -2.58 -9.94
N SER A 47 -1.52 -2.68 -10.84
CA SER A 47 -1.48 -3.70 -11.90
C SER A 47 -1.38 -5.11 -11.31
N GLU A 48 -1.76 -6.13 -12.09
CA GLU A 48 -1.55 -7.56 -11.77
C GLU A 48 -0.09 -7.84 -11.37
N ARG A 49 0.88 -7.43 -12.20
CA ARG A 49 2.31 -7.52 -11.89
C ARG A 49 2.67 -6.81 -10.57
N GLY A 50 2.09 -5.63 -10.30
CA GLY A 50 2.28 -4.92 -9.04
C GLY A 50 1.75 -5.66 -7.81
N VAL A 51 0.62 -6.37 -7.94
CA VAL A 51 0.06 -7.22 -6.87
C VAL A 51 0.93 -8.48 -6.68
N ARG A 52 1.30 -9.17 -7.76
CA ARG A 52 2.21 -10.33 -7.72
C ARG A 52 3.52 -9.98 -7.03
N ASN A 53 4.11 -8.82 -7.34
CA ASN A 53 5.35 -8.39 -6.72
C ASN A 53 5.16 -8.09 -5.22
N MET A 54 4.05 -7.46 -4.80
CA MET A 54 3.75 -7.30 -3.37
C MET A 54 3.63 -8.65 -2.63
N VAL A 55 3.02 -9.67 -3.24
CA VAL A 55 2.95 -11.03 -2.68
C VAL A 55 4.33 -11.68 -2.60
N TYR A 56 5.16 -11.53 -3.62
CA TYR A 56 6.53 -12.06 -3.64
C TYR A 56 7.40 -11.45 -2.54
N TYR A 57 7.43 -10.13 -2.40
CA TYR A 57 8.18 -9.47 -1.33
C TYR A 57 7.58 -9.74 0.06
N ALA A 58 6.26 -9.91 0.18
CA ALA A 58 5.62 -10.32 1.43
C ALA A 58 6.08 -11.70 1.92
N PHE A 59 6.32 -12.67 1.02
CA PHE A 59 6.84 -13.99 1.38
C PHE A 59 8.16 -13.90 2.18
N SER A 60 9.03 -12.93 1.85
CA SER A 60 10.30 -12.71 2.55
C SER A 60 10.14 -12.26 4.01
N LEU A 61 8.99 -11.69 4.38
CA LEU A 61 8.68 -11.25 5.74
C LEU A 61 8.10 -12.37 6.63
N ILE A 62 7.78 -13.54 6.06
CA ILE A 62 7.25 -14.67 6.83
C ILE A 62 8.39 -15.25 7.69
N PRO A 63 8.28 -15.26 9.03
CA PRO A 63 9.33 -15.77 9.90
C PRO A 63 9.45 -17.30 9.81
N ASP A 64 10.64 -17.82 10.10
CA ASP A 64 10.94 -19.25 9.99
C ASP A 64 10.31 -20.09 11.12
N GLU A 65 9.88 -19.45 12.22
CA GLU A 65 9.05 -20.03 13.27
C GLU A 65 7.91 -19.08 13.65
N VAL A 66 6.76 -19.64 14.03
CA VAL A 66 5.62 -18.88 14.59
C VAL A 66 5.05 -19.58 15.82
N LYS A 67 4.29 -18.83 16.62
CA LYS A 67 3.61 -19.38 17.80
C LYS A 67 2.42 -20.26 17.39
N GLY A 68 2.45 -21.54 17.77
CA GLY A 68 1.40 -22.51 17.52
C GLY A 68 0.21 -22.40 18.49
N PRO A 69 -0.87 -23.17 18.28
CA PRO A 69 -2.08 -23.12 19.11
C PRO A 69 -1.85 -23.50 20.59
N ASP A 70 -0.81 -24.29 20.87
CA ASP A 70 -0.39 -24.66 22.23
C ASP A 70 0.56 -23.64 22.87
N GLY A 71 0.87 -22.55 22.17
CA GLY A 71 1.74 -21.48 22.61
C GLY A 71 3.23 -21.71 22.43
N LYS A 72 3.68 -22.86 21.89
CA LYS A 72 5.09 -23.11 21.56
C LYS A 72 5.47 -22.48 20.22
N MET A 73 6.76 -22.29 19.98
CA MET A 73 7.25 -22.01 18.62
C MET A 73 7.18 -23.30 17.78
N VAL A 74 6.72 -23.15 16.54
CA VAL A 74 6.66 -24.22 15.55
C VAL A 74 7.20 -23.70 14.20
N PRO A 75 8.00 -24.49 13.48
CA PRO A 75 8.61 -24.05 12.24
C PRO A 75 7.58 -23.75 11.14
N VAL A 76 7.98 -22.90 10.20
CA VAL A 76 7.23 -22.58 8.99
C VAL A 76 7.99 -23.19 7.82
N ASP A 77 7.37 -24.20 7.18
CA ASP A 77 7.96 -24.85 6.01
C ASP A 77 7.88 -23.93 4.78
N LYS A 78 8.92 -23.13 4.59
CA LYS A 78 9.10 -22.21 3.46
C LYS A 78 9.73 -22.88 2.23
N ALA A 79 9.98 -24.20 2.25
CA ALA A 79 10.55 -24.93 1.12
C ALA A 79 9.52 -25.25 0.02
N ASP A 80 8.22 -25.15 0.33
CA ASP A 80 7.13 -25.22 -0.66
C ASP A 80 6.31 -23.91 -0.65
N PRO A 81 6.67 -22.92 -1.50
CA PRO A 81 5.94 -21.66 -1.62
C PRO A 81 4.47 -21.82 -2.04
N ASN A 82 4.07 -22.94 -2.64
CA ASN A 82 2.69 -23.15 -3.10
C ASN A 82 1.70 -23.17 -1.93
N LYS A 83 2.14 -23.57 -0.72
CA LYS A 83 1.34 -23.56 0.52
C LYS A 83 0.89 -22.17 0.95
N PHE A 84 1.55 -21.12 0.45
CA PHE A 84 1.34 -19.72 0.81
C PHE A 84 0.58 -18.93 -0.27
N VAL A 85 0.28 -19.56 -1.42
CA VAL A 85 -0.40 -18.88 -2.53
C VAL A 85 -1.83 -18.52 -2.13
N ILE A 86 -2.15 -17.23 -2.21
CA ILE A 86 -3.52 -16.70 -2.12
C ILE A 86 -3.95 -16.19 -3.51
N PRO A 87 -5.24 -16.30 -3.89
CA PRO A 87 -5.72 -15.75 -5.16
C PRO A 87 -5.58 -14.22 -5.24
N GLU A 88 -5.52 -13.70 -6.46
CA GLU A 88 -5.20 -12.28 -6.68
C GLU A 88 -6.26 -11.33 -6.12
N ASP A 89 -7.55 -11.67 -6.20
CA ASP A 89 -8.62 -10.82 -5.63
C ASP A 89 -8.57 -10.73 -4.09
N ASP A 90 -8.06 -11.79 -3.44
CA ASP A 90 -7.79 -11.83 -2.01
C ASP A 90 -6.55 -11.00 -1.67
N ALA A 91 -5.45 -11.15 -2.41
CA ALA A 91 -4.29 -10.28 -2.29
C ALA A 91 -4.66 -8.79 -2.49
N ARG A 92 -5.46 -8.47 -3.51
CA ARG A 92 -6.02 -7.13 -3.76
C ARG A 92 -6.91 -6.64 -2.61
N ARG A 93 -7.62 -7.53 -1.91
CA ARG A 93 -8.42 -7.18 -0.71
C ARG A 93 -7.53 -6.85 0.48
N VAL A 94 -6.52 -7.67 0.77
CA VAL A 94 -5.54 -7.43 1.84
C VAL A 94 -4.76 -6.14 1.59
N ILE A 95 -4.29 -5.91 0.36
CA ILE A 95 -3.61 -4.67 -0.04
C ILE A 95 -4.52 -3.45 0.18
N ARG A 96 -5.80 -3.50 -0.20
CA ARG A 96 -6.75 -2.40 0.06
C ARG A 96 -6.94 -2.11 1.56
N ALA A 97 -6.91 -3.14 2.42
CA ALA A 97 -6.93 -2.95 3.86
C ALA A 97 -5.63 -2.30 4.36
N ALA A 98 -4.47 -2.82 3.93
CA ALA A 98 -3.15 -2.28 4.26
C ALA A 98 -2.99 -0.81 3.84
N THR A 99 -3.51 -0.41 2.68
CA THR A 99 -3.56 1.00 2.27
C THR A 99 -4.29 1.85 3.31
N ARG A 100 -5.42 1.40 3.88
CA ARG A 100 -6.12 2.17 4.93
C ARG A 100 -5.29 2.30 6.21
N SER A 101 -4.63 1.24 6.65
CA SER A 101 -3.72 1.30 7.81
C SER A 101 -2.58 2.29 7.57
N ALA A 102 -1.92 2.24 6.40
CA ALA A 102 -0.87 3.20 6.05
C ALA A 102 -1.36 4.67 6.04
N TYR A 103 -2.56 4.94 5.53
CA TYR A 103 -3.15 6.27 5.61
C TYR A 103 -3.42 6.69 7.07
N ALA A 104 -3.87 5.77 7.94
CA ALA A 104 -4.08 6.06 9.36
C ALA A 104 -2.77 6.33 10.11
N ASP A 105 -1.72 5.54 9.88
CA ASP A 105 -0.40 5.74 10.48
C ASP A 105 0.15 7.13 10.15
N VAL A 106 0.16 7.51 8.87
CA VAL A 106 0.64 8.84 8.42
C VAL A 106 -0.29 9.99 8.83
N CYS A 107 -1.56 9.71 9.13
CA CYS A 107 -2.49 10.65 9.76
C CYS A 107 -2.37 10.77 11.30
N GLY A 108 -1.50 9.98 11.94
CA GLY A 108 -1.38 9.92 13.40
C GLY A 108 -2.62 9.31 14.06
N LEU A 109 -3.10 8.19 13.51
CA LEU A 109 -4.27 7.41 13.95
C LEU A 109 -3.91 5.91 14.16
N PRO A 110 -2.84 5.54 14.88
CA PRO A 110 -2.35 4.15 14.95
C PRO A 110 -3.40 3.17 15.50
N ASN A 111 -4.24 3.58 16.44
CA ASN A 111 -5.33 2.74 16.97
C ASN A 111 -6.35 2.35 15.88
N LEU A 112 -6.56 3.21 14.87
CA LEU A 112 -7.42 2.90 13.72
C LEU A 112 -6.67 2.07 12.66
N ALA A 113 -5.35 2.25 12.52
CA ALA A 113 -4.53 1.37 11.69
C ALA A 113 -4.55 -0.08 12.23
N GLN A 114 -4.50 -0.25 13.56
CA GLN A 114 -4.67 -1.53 14.25
C GLN A 114 -6.10 -2.08 14.10
N ALA A 115 -7.14 -1.30 14.40
CA ALA A 115 -8.52 -1.77 14.28
C ALA A 115 -8.89 -2.19 12.85
N ASN A 116 -8.35 -1.50 11.83
CA ASN A 116 -8.47 -1.88 10.42
C ASN A 116 -7.78 -3.21 10.09
N TYR A 117 -6.60 -3.47 10.67
CA TYR A 117 -5.90 -4.75 10.54
C TYR A 117 -6.67 -5.90 11.21
N GLU A 118 -7.13 -5.70 12.45
CA GLU A 118 -7.89 -6.69 13.22
C GLU A 118 -9.23 -7.03 12.55
N ALA A 119 -9.93 -6.02 12.01
CA ALA A 119 -11.15 -6.20 11.21
C ALA A 119 -10.91 -7.00 9.92
N MET A 120 -9.80 -6.74 9.21
CA MET A 120 -9.38 -7.51 8.04
C MET A 120 -9.12 -8.96 8.43
N LEU A 121 -8.23 -9.18 9.40
CA LEU A 121 -7.75 -10.50 9.79
C LEU A 121 -8.87 -11.37 10.38
N THR A 122 -9.81 -10.77 11.10
CA THR A 122 -11.03 -11.44 11.58
C THR A 122 -11.89 -11.90 10.42
N LYS A 123 -12.13 -11.04 9.40
CA LYS A 123 -12.90 -11.43 8.21
C LYS A 123 -12.20 -12.50 7.36
N GLU A 124 -10.86 -12.51 7.29
CA GLU A 124 -10.14 -13.59 6.62
C GLU A 124 -10.28 -14.91 7.39
N LYS A 125 -10.05 -14.91 8.71
CA LYS A 125 -10.18 -16.11 9.56
C LYS A 125 -11.63 -16.65 9.59
N ALA A 126 -12.63 -15.79 9.45
CA ALA A 126 -14.04 -16.17 9.37
C ALA A 126 -14.44 -16.91 8.07
N GLN A 127 -13.64 -16.85 6.99
CA GLN A 127 -13.94 -17.57 5.75
C GLN A 127 -13.68 -19.08 5.85
N GLN A 128 -12.89 -19.53 6.84
CA GLN A 128 -12.52 -20.93 7.09
C GLN A 128 -11.85 -21.67 5.90
N SER A 129 -11.48 -20.95 4.84
CA SER A 129 -10.88 -21.47 3.61
C SER A 129 -9.33 -21.48 3.62
N TRP A 130 -8.71 -20.70 4.49
CA TRP A 130 -7.26 -20.47 4.51
C TRP A 130 -6.50 -21.54 5.31
N SER A 131 -5.39 -22.02 4.75
CA SER A 131 -4.36 -22.74 5.51
C SER A 131 -3.67 -21.82 6.53
N ARG A 132 -2.92 -22.40 7.47
CA ARG A 132 -2.03 -21.64 8.37
C ARG A 132 -1.04 -20.80 7.56
N GLU A 133 -0.48 -21.39 6.52
CA GLU A 133 0.55 -20.80 5.66
C GLU A 133 -0.03 -19.65 4.81
N GLN A 134 -1.26 -19.77 4.32
CA GLN A 134 -1.99 -18.67 3.66
C GLN A 134 -2.35 -17.54 4.64
N LEU A 135 -2.71 -17.84 5.89
CA LEU A 135 -2.90 -16.80 6.91
C LEU A 135 -1.59 -16.05 7.21
N LEU A 136 -0.45 -16.75 7.27
CA LEU A 136 0.86 -16.10 7.40
C LEU A 136 1.19 -15.20 6.19
N MET A 137 0.85 -15.63 4.97
CA MET A 137 0.95 -14.76 3.78
C MET A 137 0.05 -13.53 3.88
N ILE A 138 -1.19 -13.67 4.34
CA ILE A 138 -2.14 -12.56 4.52
C ILE A 138 -1.62 -11.54 5.54
N GLU A 139 -1.11 -11.99 6.69
CA GLU A 139 -0.55 -11.12 7.72
C GLU A 139 0.74 -10.43 7.24
N ALA A 140 1.63 -11.15 6.54
CA ALA A 140 2.86 -10.60 5.95
C ALA A 140 2.60 -9.63 4.78
N LEU A 141 1.62 -9.90 3.92
CA LEU A 141 1.22 -9.02 2.82
C LEU A 141 0.64 -7.71 3.32
N HIS A 142 -0.13 -7.74 4.41
CA HIS A 142 -0.59 -6.52 5.05
C HIS A 142 0.60 -5.69 5.55
N LEU A 143 1.54 -6.30 6.28
CA LEU A 143 2.74 -5.63 6.79
C LEU A 143 3.62 -5.03 5.68
N PHE A 144 3.87 -5.78 4.59
CA PHE A 144 4.62 -5.28 3.45
C PHE A 144 3.90 -4.11 2.77
N ALA A 145 2.60 -4.24 2.50
CA ALA A 145 1.84 -3.20 1.83
C ALA A 145 1.69 -1.92 2.70
N VAL A 146 1.55 -2.03 4.03
CA VAL A 146 1.64 -0.88 4.93
C VAL A 146 3.01 -0.20 4.80
N SER A 147 4.09 -0.98 4.88
CA SER A 147 5.46 -0.47 4.74
C SER A 147 5.68 0.23 3.40
N PHE A 148 5.10 -0.29 2.31
CA PHE A 148 5.14 0.31 0.99
C PHE A 148 4.36 1.65 0.92
N PHE A 149 3.10 1.66 1.35
CA PHE A 149 2.25 2.87 1.27
C PHE A 149 2.62 3.97 2.28
N THR A 150 3.36 3.64 3.33
CA THR A 150 3.96 4.62 4.27
C THR A 150 5.29 5.20 3.79
N GLY A 151 5.86 4.71 2.68
CA GLY A 151 7.16 5.15 2.15
C GLY A 151 8.39 4.42 2.70
N ASN A 152 8.19 3.40 3.54
CA ASN A 152 9.26 2.69 4.26
C ASN A 152 9.84 1.48 3.50
N ALA A 153 9.17 0.99 2.44
CA ALA A 153 9.63 -0.11 1.60
C ALA A 153 9.36 0.17 0.11
N SER A 154 10.24 -0.30 -0.77
CA SER A 154 10.05 -0.24 -2.24
C SER A 154 10.56 -1.51 -2.90
N PHE A 155 10.08 -1.80 -4.11
CA PHE A 155 10.50 -2.99 -4.86
C PHE A 155 10.88 -2.66 -6.29
N SER A 156 11.76 -3.50 -6.85
CA SER A 156 12.08 -3.50 -8.28
C SER A 156 11.24 -4.55 -8.98
N THR A 157 10.78 -4.22 -10.19
CA THR A 157 10.42 -5.24 -11.17
C THR A 157 11.68 -5.58 -11.95
N GLU A 158 12.23 -6.78 -11.73
CA GLU A 158 13.14 -7.36 -12.72
C GLU A 158 12.31 -7.69 -13.99
N PRO A 159 12.85 -7.44 -15.20
CA PRO A 159 12.15 -7.81 -16.43
C PRO A 159 11.93 -9.32 -16.47
N ASP A 160 10.81 -9.78 -17.03
CA ASP A 160 10.43 -11.21 -17.01
C ASP A 160 11.45 -12.08 -17.80
N SER A 161 12.46 -12.59 -17.10
CA SER A 161 13.34 -13.65 -17.57
C SER A 161 12.85 -14.99 -17.01
N ASP A 162 12.39 -15.89 -17.89
CA ASP A 162 12.02 -17.27 -17.55
C ASP A 162 13.24 -18.08 -17.09
N SER A 163 13.59 -17.93 -15.81
CA SER A 163 14.58 -18.72 -15.10
C SER A 163 14.02 -19.15 -13.75
N ALA A 164 13.86 -20.45 -13.57
CA ALA A 164 13.71 -21.06 -12.25
C ALA A 164 15.09 -21.21 -11.58
N GLU A 165 15.11 -21.89 -10.43
CA GLU A 165 16.27 -22.12 -9.56
C GLU A 165 16.70 -20.89 -8.75
N GLY A 166 17.43 -21.12 -7.66
CA GLY A 166 17.60 -20.15 -6.58
C GLY A 166 19.03 -20.06 -6.05
N GLU A 167 19.13 -19.67 -4.78
CA GLU A 167 20.36 -19.30 -4.07
C GLU A 167 21.02 -17.99 -4.57
N GLY A 168 21.57 -17.22 -3.62
CA GLY A 168 21.94 -15.83 -3.87
C GLY A 168 23.38 -15.65 -4.35
N ALA A 169 23.55 -14.94 -5.47
CA ALA A 169 24.82 -14.33 -5.86
C ALA A 169 24.59 -12.91 -6.37
N ALA A 170 25.44 -11.96 -5.97
CA ALA A 170 25.36 -10.59 -6.45
C ALA A 170 25.93 -10.49 -7.87
N ALA A 171 25.05 -10.38 -8.88
CA ALA A 171 25.43 -10.18 -10.28
C ALA A 171 25.25 -8.71 -10.68
N GLN A 172 26.36 -8.01 -10.96
CA GLN A 172 26.30 -6.74 -11.69
C GLN A 172 26.16 -7.06 -13.18
N ALA A 173 24.95 -6.86 -13.73
CA ALA A 173 24.67 -6.97 -15.16
C ALA A 173 24.10 -5.65 -15.68
N SER A 174 24.77 -5.04 -16.65
CA SER A 174 24.30 -3.81 -17.29
C SER A 174 23.15 -4.11 -18.25
N GLY A 175 21.93 -3.80 -17.85
CA GLY A 175 20.71 -3.86 -18.67
C GLY A 175 19.93 -2.55 -18.66
N GLU A 176 18.84 -2.49 -19.41
CA GLU A 176 17.93 -1.35 -19.44
C GLU A 176 17.31 -1.07 -18.05
N PRO A 177 16.98 0.20 -17.73
CA PRO A 177 16.60 0.59 -16.37
C PRO A 177 15.33 -0.12 -15.92
N SER A 178 15.47 -1.01 -14.93
CA SER A 178 14.37 -1.72 -14.28
C SER A 178 13.27 -0.74 -13.86
N GLU A 179 12.00 -1.10 -14.07
CA GLU A 179 10.88 -0.32 -13.52
C GLU A 179 10.85 -0.48 -12.00
N VAL A 180 11.58 0.40 -11.31
CA VAL A 180 11.52 0.52 -9.86
C VAL A 180 10.16 1.09 -9.50
N HIS A 181 9.26 0.22 -9.04
CA HIS A 181 8.03 0.62 -8.38
C HIS A 181 8.38 1.21 -7.00
N LYS A 182 8.85 2.46 -7.04
CA LYS A 182 9.11 3.28 -5.86
C LYS A 182 7.82 3.38 -5.06
N ALA A 183 7.97 3.38 -3.73
CA ALA A 183 6.87 3.73 -2.85
C ALA A 183 6.23 5.05 -3.28
N PRO A 184 4.89 5.18 -3.25
CA PRO A 184 4.28 6.48 -3.39
C PRO A 184 4.79 7.40 -2.26
N PRO A 185 4.96 8.71 -2.51
CA PRO A 185 5.36 9.64 -1.46
C PRO A 185 4.35 9.58 -0.30
N PRO A 186 4.79 9.60 0.97
CA PRO A 186 3.89 9.45 2.11
C PRO A 186 2.70 10.42 2.04
N PRO A 187 1.46 9.94 2.22
CA PRO A 187 0.27 10.75 1.99
C PRO A 187 0.19 11.92 2.97
N LYS A 188 0.18 13.15 2.46
CA LYS A 188 -0.04 14.34 3.30
C LYS A 188 -1.42 14.25 3.96
N CYS A 189 -1.47 14.36 5.28
CA CYS A 189 -2.72 14.30 6.03
C CYS A 189 -3.08 15.65 6.69
N PRO A 190 -3.68 16.60 5.93
CA PRO A 190 -4.38 17.74 6.53
C PRO A 190 -5.63 17.29 7.32
N PRO A 191 -6.23 18.15 8.16
CA PRO A 191 -7.36 17.79 9.02
C PRO A 191 -8.55 17.14 8.28
N GLU A 192 -8.90 17.64 7.09
CA GLU A 192 -9.95 17.02 6.25
C GLU A 192 -9.61 15.59 5.83
N GLN A 193 -8.35 15.33 5.45
CA GLN A 193 -7.92 13.99 5.06
C GLN A 193 -7.93 13.04 6.27
N ARG A 194 -7.56 13.53 7.45
CA ARG A 194 -7.65 12.77 8.71
C ARG A 194 -9.09 12.31 8.98
N GLN A 195 -10.06 13.21 8.85
CA GLN A 195 -11.48 12.90 9.00
C GLN A 195 -11.99 11.91 7.94
N ARG A 196 -11.53 12.02 6.69
CA ARG A 196 -11.86 11.06 5.61
C ARG A 196 -11.32 9.65 5.92
N VAL A 197 -10.07 9.56 6.38
CA VAL A 197 -9.42 8.29 6.75
C VAL A 197 -10.10 7.64 7.95
N GLU A 198 -10.38 8.42 8.99
CA GLU A 198 -11.12 7.98 10.19
C GLU A 198 -12.51 7.45 9.82
N SER A 199 -13.27 8.20 9.01
CA SER A 199 -14.61 7.78 8.53
C SER A 199 -14.55 6.49 7.71
N ALA A 200 -13.57 6.36 6.80
CA ALA A 200 -13.42 5.20 5.93
C ALA A 200 -13.02 3.92 6.69
N ILE A 201 -12.21 4.05 7.76
CA ILE A 201 -11.86 2.93 8.63
C ILE A 201 -13.03 2.55 9.53
N ASN A 202 -13.69 3.52 10.17
CA ASN A 202 -14.83 3.23 11.05
C ASN A 202 -15.96 2.52 10.29
N ALA A 203 -16.23 2.93 9.04
CA ALA A 203 -17.18 2.22 8.16
C ALA A 203 -16.73 0.79 7.82
N TYR A 204 -15.44 0.57 7.54
CA TYR A 204 -14.90 -0.76 7.25
C TYR A 204 -14.97 -1.69 8.47
N VAL A 205 -14.52 -1.23 9.65
CA VAL A 205 -14.56 -1.98 10.91
C VAL A 205 -15.99 -2.33 11.29
N ALA A 206 -16.92 -1.37 11.19
CA ALA A 206 -18.35 -1.62 11.42
C ALA A 206 -18.92 -2.67 10.45
N SER A 207 -18.52 -2.64 9.17
CA SER A 207 -18.95 -3.67 8.21
C SER A 207 -18.36 -5.06 8.53
N ALA A 208 -17.13 -5.14 9.05
CA ALA A 208 -16.46 -6.39 9.39
C ALA A 208 -17.07 -7.07 10.61
N GLY A 209 -17.49 -6.31 11.63
CA GLY A 209 -18.16 -6.81 12.83
C GLY A 209 -19.68 -7.07 12.70
N ALA A 210 -20.21 -7.01 11.48
CA ALA A 210 -21.64 -7.18 11.17
C ALA A 210 -21.92 -8.40 10.25
N GLN A 211 -21.01 -9.37 10.23
CA GLN A 211 -21.06 -10.62 9.46
C GLN A 211 -20.89 -11.81 10.40
#